data_AF-A0A6N2VIP3-F1
#
_entry.id   AF-A0A6N2VIP3-F1
#
_cell.length_a   1.000
_cell.length_b   1.000
_cell.length_c   1.000
_cell.angle_alpha   90.00
_cell.angle_beta   90.00
_cell.angle_gamma   90.00
#
_symmetry.space_group_name_H-M   'P 1'
#
loop_
_entity.id
_entity.type
_entity.pdbx_description
1 polymer ?
#
loop_
_entity_poly.entity_id
_entity_poly.type
_entity_poly.pdbx_seq_one_letter_code
_entity_poly.pdbx_strand_id
1 'polypeptide(L)' 'MKKYEYKFVEVKKQMGLAGITFEECKKVIISEAECGWRLKQIVTPINEKSGVNTPVCYQIIFEREV' A
#
# COMPACT_ATOMS: atom_id res chain seq x y z
N MET A 1 -16.78 17.75 12.40
CA MET A 1 -16.15 16.81 11.44
C MET A 1 -15.18 15.94 12.20
N LYS A 2 -15.15 14.64 11.88
CA LYS A 2 -14.14 13.73 12.42
C LYS A 2 -12.76 14.10 11.87
N LYS A 3 -11.72 14.02 12.70
CA LYS A 3 -10.33 14.20 12.28
C LYS A 3 -9.71 12.83 12.05
N TYR A 4 -8.81 12.75 11.07
CA TYR A 4 -8.13 11.50 10.73
C TYR A 4 -6.64 11.77 10.56
N GLU A 5 -5.84 10.82 11.01
CA GLU A 5 -4.44 10.69 10.63
C GLU A 5 -4.29 9.56 9.61
N TYR A 6 -3.23 9.65 8.80
CA TYR A 6 -2.98 8.74 7.69
C TYR A 6 -1.60 8.10 7.78
N LYS A 7 -1.50 6.85 7.36
CA LYS A 7 -0.25 6.10 7.24
C LYS A 7 -0.11 5.54 5.83
N PHE A 8 1.09 5.65 5.26
CA PHE A 8 1.43 5.19 3.91
C PHE A 8 2.49 4.11 4.00
N VAL A 9 2.22 2.93 3.46
CA VAL A 9 3.16 1.80 3.47
C VAL A 9 3.43 1.35 2.04
N GLU A 10 4.69 1.30 1.65
CA GLU A 10 5.11 0.83 0.33
C GLU A 10 5.49 -0.66 0.36
N VAL A 11 4.89 -1.44 -0.54
CA VAL A 11 5.26 -2.82 -0.81
C VAL A 11 5.90 -2.88 -2.19
N LYS A 12 7.22 -3.10 -2.22
CA LYS A 12 7.98 -3.17 -3.48
C LYS A 12 7.53 -4.37 -4.30
N LYS A 13 7.39 -4.16 -5.61
CA LYS A 13 7.12 -5.25 -6.55
C LYS A 13 8.33 -6.18 -6.59
N GLN A 14 8.11 -7.47 -6.36
CA GLN A 14 9.15 -8.47 -6.57
C GLN A 14 9.17 -8.89 -8.04
N MET A 15 10.37 -9.01 -8.62
CA MET A 15 10.55 -9.45 -10.00
C MET A 15 10.46 -10.97 -10.07
N GLY A 16 9.71 -11.49 -11.04
CA GLY A 16 9.75 -12.91 -11.45
C GLY A 16 8.66 -13.83 -10.91
N LEU A 17 7.98 -13.50 -9.80
CA LEU A 17 6.95 -14.38 -9.22
C LEU A 17 5.65 -13.61 -8.94
N ALA A 18 4.69 -13.74 -9.88
CA ALA A 18 3.33 -13.29 -9.67
C ALA A 18 2.73 -14.00 -8.44
N GLY A 19 2.21 -13.24 -7.49
CA GLY A 19 1.57 -13.77 -6.27
C GLY A 19 2.32 -13.45 -4.97
N ILE A 20 3.66 -13.36 -4.97
CA ILE A 20 4.41 -13.07 -3.74
C ILE A 20 4.09 -11.66 -3.22
N THR A 21 4.13 -10.67 -4.11
CA THR A 21 3.79 -9.29 -3.76
C THR A 21 2.35 -9.15 -3.28
N PHE A 22 1.43 -9.99 -3.77
CA PHE A 22 0.04 -9.97 -3.29
C PHE A 22 -0.08 -10.48 -1.85
N GLU A 23 0.63 -11.56 -1.51
CA GLU A 23 0.67 -12.07 -0.13
C GLU A 23 1.36 -11.09 0.83
N GLU A 24 2.38 -10.36 0.36
CA GLU A 24 3.03 -9.32 1.16
C GLU A 24 2.08 -8.15 1.44
N CYS A 25 1.30 -7.70 0.46
CA CYS A 25 0.24 -6.72 0.68
C CYS A 25 -0.78 -7.19 1.72
N LYS A 26 -1.22 -8.46 1.66
CA LYS A 26 -2.14 -9.03 2.66
C LYS A 26 -1.55 -8.99 4.06
N LYS A 27 -0.29 -9.41 4.22
CA LYS A 27 0.41 -9.40 5.52
C LYS A 27 0.48 -8.00 6.10
N VAL A 28 0.81 -7.00 5.28
CA VAL A 28 0.85 -5.59 5.71
C VAL A 28 -0.55 -5.12 6.15
N ILE A 29 -1.59 -5.41 5.37
CA ILE A 29 -2.97 -5.01 5.71
C ILE A 29 -3.42 -5.62 7.03
N ILE A 30 -3.16 -6.91 7.25
CA ILE A 30 -3.54 -7.61 8.48
C ILE A 30 -2.79 -7.03 9.69
N SER A 31 -1.47 -6.88 9.58
CA SER A 31 -0.63 -6.36 10.67
C SER A 31 -0.99 -4.92 11.07
N GLU A 32 -1.28 -4.06 10.10
CA GLU A 32 -1.70 -2.69 10.38
C GLU A 32 -3.11 -2.63 10.97
N ALA A 33 -4.02 -3.50 10.52
CA ALA A 33 -5.35 -3.63 11.11
C ALA A 33 -5.31 -4.07 12.58
N GLU A 34 -4.42 -5.00 12.93
CA GLU A 34 -4.16 -5.40 14.33
C GLU A 34 -3.63 -4.23 15.18
N CYS A 35 -2.97 -3.26 14.54
CA CYS A 35 -2.48 -2.02 15.17
C CYS A 35 -3.54 -0.88 15.20
N GLY A 36 -4.80 -1.17 14.85
CA GLY A 36 -5.91 -0.22 14.88
C GLY A 36 -6.00 0.71 13.68
N TRP A 37 -5.28 0.42 12.60
CA TRP A 37 -5.37 1.17 11.34
C TRP A 37 -6.46 0.60 10.43
N ARG A 38 -7.28 1.47 9.84
CA ARG A 38 -8.26 1.07 8.83
C ARG A 38 -7.67 1.19 7.44
N LEU A 39 -7.74 0.12 6.63
CA LEU A 39 -7.41 0.21 5.21
C LEU A 39 -8.31 1.24 4.52
N LYS A 40 -7.69 2.25 3.90
CA LYS A 40 -8.38 3.31 3.16
C LYS A 40 -8.33 3.10 1.66
N GLN A 41 -7.13 2.87 1.11
CA GLN A 41 -6.93 2.78 -0.33
C GLN A 41 -5.64 2.02 -0.65
N ILE A 42 -5.57 1.42 -1.84
CA ILE A 42 -4.33 0.92 -2.43
C ILE A 42 -4.15 1.62 -3.77
N VAL A 43 -2.95 2.16 -4.01
CA VAL A 43 -2.58 2.77 -5.29
C VAL A 43 -1.30 2.14 -5.84
N THR A 44 -1.11 2.23 -7.15
CA THR A 44 0.06 1.69 -7.85
C THR A 44 0.80 2.83 -8.54
N PRO A 45 1.66 3.57 -7.82
CA PRO A 45 2.35 4.71 -8.40
C PRO A 45 3.24 4.27 -9.56
N ILE A 46 3.24 5.08 -10.62
CA ILE A 46 4.11 4.93 -11.78
C ILE A 46 5.20 6.00 -11.73
N ASN A 47 6.40 5.68 -12.22
CA ASN A 47 7.44 6.69 -12.39
C ASN A 47 7.24 7.38 -13.74
N GLU A 48 6.53 8.51 -13.75
CA GLU A 48 6.23 9.28 -14.97
C GLU A 48 7.49 9.69 -15.75
N LYS A 49 8.62 9.89 -15.06
CA LYS A 49 9.91 10.25 -15.71
C LYS A 49 10.55 9.08 -16.47
N SER A 50 10.16 7.84 -16.15
CA SER A 50 10.74 6.65 -16.80
C SER A 50 10.23 6.42 -18.22
N GLY A 51 9.11 7.04 -18.60
CA GLY A 51 8.42 6.75 -19.86
C GLY A 51 7.79 5.36 -19.93
N VAL A 52 7.86 4.56 -18.86
CA VAL A 52 7.31 3.20 -18.78
C VAL A 52 6.08 3.19 -17.89
N ASN A 53 4.95 2.71 -18.43
CA ASN A 53 3.69 2.60 -17.68
C ASN A 53 3.65 1.32 -16.82
N THR A 54 4.67 1.12 -15.99
CA THR A 54 4.74 0.00 -15.05
C THR A 54 4.74 0.49 -13.61
N PRO A 55 3.88 -0.05 -12.73
CA PRO A 55 3.90 0.24 -11.30
C PRO A 55 5.26 0.01 -10.67
N VAL A 56 5.70 0.96 -9.85
CA VAL A 56 6.96 0.89 -9.08
C VAL A 56 6.76 0.03 -7.82
N CYS A 57 5.61 0.17 -7.18
CA CYS A 57 5.23 -0.54 -5.97
C CYS A 57 3.70 -0.59 -5.82
N TYR A 58 3.22 -1.24 -4.76
CA TYR A 58 1.91 -0.96 -4.20
C TYR A 58 2.09 0.00 -3.02
N GLN A 59 1.33 1.08 -2.99
CA GLN A 59 1.26 1.98 -1.84
C GLN A 59 -0.09 1.79 -1.16
N ILE A 60 -0.04 1.28 0.07
CA ILE A 60 -1.21 0.98 0.89
C ILE A 60 -1.40 2.14 1.86
N ILE A 61 -2.59 2.74 1.81
CA ILE A 61 -2.96 3.92 2.59
C ILE A 61 -3.94 3.48 3.67
N PHE A 62 -3.63 3.84 4.91
CA PHE A 62 -4.46 3.60 6.08
C PHE A 62 -4.91 4.90 6.72
N GLU A 63 -6.04 4.86 7.43
CA GLU A 63 -6.58 5.97 8.21
C GLU A 63 -6.92 5.52 9.64
N ARG A 64 -6.85 6.45 10.59
CA ARG A 64 -7.34 6.28 11.98
C ARG A 64 -7.98 7.58 12.44
N GLU A 65 -9.10 7.49 13.17
CA GLU A 65 -9.79 8.66 13.74
C GLU A 65 -9.00 9.21 14.94
N VAL A 66 -8.87 10.54 15.02
CA VAL A 66 -8.14 11.28 16.07
C VAL A 66 -9.09 12.14 16.90
#